data_AF-A0A964JS18-F1
#
_entry.id   AF-A0A964JS18-F1
#
_cell.length_a   1.000
_cell.length_b   1.000
_cell.length_c   1.000
_cell.angle_alpha   90.00
_cell.angle_beta   90.00
_cell.angle_gamma   90.00
#
_symmetry.space_group_name_H-M   'P 1'
#
loop_
_entity.id
_entity.type
_entity.pdbx_description
1 polymer ?
#
loop_
_entity_poly.entity_id
_entity_poly.type
_entity_poly.pdbx_seq_one_letter_code
_entity_poly.pdbx_strand_id
1 'polypeptide(L)'
;MKTVRLPSLNSLALAACALAACNQAPSPAPAGTSERTLGSVPAVPSAAAKRKLIPAWEDPPDELPVFTEAPPGKKAPTSSIFGARVGTTTFDEAVVLTKQMGATCSDRSMRTAMDTMRASKKLEIEQALAQGKAIDSVTGASIVQWRSPRETNPQVRWACDGIDAALVKDRPRPTVSPARLLFIFDSKNLPLRHVSLQRMWPKAQIDGAIADLRSTFEHHEKLYGPPTTATGELPTTDPKSIAALRSYSAVTREWVFADLKVRVQGLNFPNGFNVQEEVDVPMPLRADAPARPATTAATAP
;
A
#
# COMPACT_ATOMS: atom_id res chain seq x y z
N MET A 1 -47.49 -23.31 -30.07
CA MET A 1 -48.27 -23.51 -28.83
C MET A 1 -48.28 -25.00 -28.50
N LYS A 2 -47.48 -25.43 -27.51
CA LYS A 2 -47.61 -26.70 -26.80
C LYS A 2 -47.16 -26.46 -25.36
N THR A 3 -48.01 -26.84 -24.42
CA THR A 3 -47.99 -26.54 -22.98
C THR A 3 -47.21 -27.62 -22.21
N VAL A 4 -46.32 -27.15 -21.33
CA VAL A 4 -46.14 -27.50 -19.90
C VAL A 4 -45.98 -28.98 -19.50
N ARG A 5 -44.88 -29.28 -18.78
CA ARG A 5 -44.90 -29.88 -17.42
C ARG A 5 -43.54 -29.69 -16.71
N LEU A 6 -43.56 -28.93 -15.62
CA LEU A 6 -42.56 -28.92 -14.55
C LEU A 6 -42.79 -30.11 -13.62
N PRO A 7 -41.74 -30.75 -13.08
CA PRO A 7 -41.83 -31.47 -11.82
C PRO A 7 -41.30 -30.64 -10.65
N SER A 8 -41.90 -30.94 -9.52
CA SER A 8 -41.99 -30.26 -8.23
C SER A 8 -40.78 -30.39 -7.31
N LEU A 9 -40.70 -29.43 -6.40
CA LEU A 9 -40.05 -29.50 -5.08
C LEU A 9 -40.54 -30.70 -4.26
N ASN A 10 -39.60 -31.39 -3.60
CA ASN A 10 -39.59 -31.69 -2.16
C ASN A 10 -38.59 -32.81 -1.87
N SER A 11 -37.62 -32.56 -0.98
CA SER A 11 -37.46 -33.30 0.28
C SER A 11 -36.25 -32.81 1.04
N LEU A 12 -36.51 -32.32 2.25
CA LEU A 12 -35.55 -32.15 3.32
C LEU A 12 -34.85 -33.47 3.65
N ALA A 13 -33.56 -33.40 3.97
CA ALA A 13 -32.95 -34.30 4.95
C ALA A 13 -31.89 -33.54 5.75
N LEU A 14 -32.18 -33.43 7.05
CA LEU A 14 -31.25 -33.04 8.11
C LEU A 14 -30.03 -33.97 8.11
N ALA A 15 -28.85 -33.41 8.33
CA ALA A 15 -27.78 -34.08 9.06
C ALA A 15 -27.02 -33.04 9.89
N ALA A 16 -27.39 -33.00 11.17
CA ALA A 16 -26.66 -32.36 12.25
C ALA A 16 -25.55 -33.28 12.77
N CYS A 17 -24.64 -32.68 13.56
CA CYS A 17 -23.61 -33.30 14.41
C CYS A 17 -22.28 -33.70 13.77
N ALA A 18 -21.26 -32.85 13.97
CA ALA A 18 -19.99 -33.23 14.62
C ALA A 18 -19.20 -31.96 15.01
N LEU A 19 -19.65 -31.26 16.06
CA LEU A 19 -18.83 -30.33 16.82
C LEU A 19 -18.41 -31.05 18.11
N ALA A 20 -17.18 -31.55 18.15
CA ALA A 20 -16.55 -32.00 19.39
C ALA A 20 -15.02 -31.93 19.26
N ALA A 21 -14.39 -31.42 20.32
CA ALA A 21 -12.94 -31.28 20.56
C ALA A 21 -12.28 -30.09 19.83
N CYS A 22 -11.67 -29.09 20.46
CA CYS A 22 -11.02 -29.03 21.78
C CYS A 22 -11.25 -27.65 22.42
N ASN A 23 -12.05 -27.61 23.49
CA ASN A 23 -12.02 -26.56 24.50
C ASN A 23 -11.37 -27.21 25.74
N GLN A 24 -10.09 -26.98 25.96
CA GLN A 24 -9.45 -27.30 27.23
C GLN A 24 -9.03 -25.99 27.90
N ALA A 25 -9.80 -25.62 28.92
CA ALA A 25 -9.41 -24.63 29.91
C ALA A 25 -8.24 -25.20 30.75
N PRO A 26 -7.24 -24.39 31.13
CA PRO A 26 -6.24 -24.83 32.08
C PRO A 26 -6.84 -24.99 33.48
N SER A 27 -6.56 -26.15 34.07
CA SER A 27 -6.95 -26.58 35.42
C SER A 27 -6.34 -25.68 36.51
N PRO A 28 -7.02 -25.45 37.64
CA PRO A 28 -6.51 -24.64 38.75
C PRO A 28 -5.36 -25.36 39.48
N ALA A 29 -4.27 -24.65 39.71
CA ALA A 29 -3.15 -25.12 40.52
C ALA A 29 -3.54 -25.17 42.02
N PRO A 30 -3.05 -26.15 42.79
CA PRO A 30 -3.40 -26.34 44.19
C PRO A 30 -2.81 -25.26 45.09
N ALA A 31 -3.60 -24.90 46.11
CA ALA A 31 -3.22 -24.01 47.20
C ALA A 31 -2.06 -24.60 48.01
N GLY A 32 -0.86 -24.06 47.82
CA GLY A 32 0.29 -24.27 48.69
C GLY A 32 0.41 -23.09 49.65
N THR A 33 0.05 -23.32 50.92
CA THR A 33 0.38 -22.46 52.05
C THR A 33 1.89 -22.40 52.23
N SER A 34 2.47 -21.25 51.91
CA SER A 34 3.84 -20.89 52.25
C SER A 34 3.78 -19.58 53.02
N GLU A 35 3.83 -19.69 54.35
CA GLU A 35 4.13 -18.58 55.24
C GLU A 35 5.54 -18.08 54.90
N ARG A 36 5.62 -17.07 54.03
CA ARG A 36 6.82 -16.27 53.86
C ARG A 36 6.64 -14.97 54.64
N THR A 37 7.38 -14.92 55.74
CA THR A 37 7.59 -13.78 56.63
C THR A 37 7.75 -12.49 55.83
N LEU A 38 6.87 -11.52 56.10
CA LEU A 38 6.96 -10.13 55.63
C LEU A 38 8.24 -9.49 56.18
N GLY A 39 9.35 -9.66 55.47
CA GLY A 39 10.49 -8.76 55.58
C GLY A 39 10.11 -7.43 54.97
N SER A 40 10.07 -6.38 55.80
CA SER A 40 9.84 -5.00 55.40
C SER A 40 10.74 -4.61 54.23
N VAL A 41 10.16 -4.43 53.04
CA VAL A 41 10.84 -3.74 51.94
C VAL A 41 10.98 -2.28 52.38
N PRO A 42 12.21 -1.71 52.44
CA PRO A 42 12.36 -0.30 52.79
C PRO A 42 11.62 0.52 51.73
N ALA A 43 10.81 1.46 52.19
CA ALA A 43 10.14 2.44 51.35
C ALA A 43 11.19 3.13 50.48
N VAL A 44 11.17 2.87 49.17
CA VAL A 44 11.92 3.66 48.20
C VAL A 44 11.41 5.08 48.34
N PRO A 45 12.25 6.06 48.69
CA PRO A 45 11.80 7.43 48.81
C PRO A 45 11.23 7.85 47.45
N SER A 46 9.97 8.30 47.48
CA SER A 46 9.32 9.01 46.38
C SER A 46 10.08 10.30 46.12
N ALA A 47 11.21 10.17 45.43
CA ALA A 47 11.83 11.27 44.76
C ALA A 47 10.87 11.62 43.64
N ALA A 48 10.13 12.71 43.84
CA ALA A 48 9.61 13.55 42.78
C ALA A 48 10.80 14.02 41.93
N ALA A 49 11.37 13.10 41.16
CA ALA A 49 12.29 13.40 40.10
C ALA A 49 11.47 14.23 39.14
N LYS A 50 11.69 15.54 39.18
CA LYS A 50 11.38 16.46 38.09
C LYS A 50 11.95 15.79 36.84
N ARG A 51 11.13 15.01 36.14
CA ARG A 51 11.43 14.50 34.81
C ARG A 51 11.64 15.76 34.00
N LYS A 52 12.91 16.15 33.81
CA LYS A 52 13.27 17.10 32.76
C LYS A 52 12.60 16.53 31.52
N LEU A 53 11.56 17.20 31.06
CA LEU A 53 11.06 17.05 29.70
C LEU A 53 12.29 17.23 28.83
N ILE A 54 12.81 16.11 28.33
CA ILE A 54 13.87 16.11 27.33
C ILE A 54 13.35 17.03 26.22
N PRO A 55 14.13 18.02 25.76
CA PRO A 55 13.67 19.02 24.80
C PRO A 55 12.95 18.31 23.64
N ALA A 56 11.79 18.85 23.26
CA ALA A 56 11.08 18.40 22.09
C ALA A 56 12.08 18.44 20.93
N TRP A 57 12.44 17.27 20.39
CA TRP A 57 13.23 17.20 19.19
C TRP A 57 12.42 17.89 18.09
N GLU A 58 12.94 19.00 17.58
CA GLU A 58 12.36 19.67 16.41
C GLU A 58 12.30 18.67 15.27
N ASP A 59 11.20 18.70 14.51
CA ASP A 59 11.07 17.81 13.36
C ASP A 59 12.25 18.08 12.41
N PRO A 60 13.11 17.08 12.14
CA PRO A 60 14.23 17.28 11.23
C PRO A 60 13.67 17.74 9.88
N PRO A 61 14.34 18.68 9.20
CA PRO A 61 13.86 19.22 7.94
C PRO A 61 13.65 18.08 6.93
N ASP A 62 12.63 18.24 6.10
CA ASP A 62 12.36 17.32 4.98
C ASP A 62 13.58 17.29 4.05
N GLU A 63 14.35 16.21 4.11
CA GLU A 63 15.51 16.04 3.22
C GLU A 63 15.07 15.36 1.93
N LEU A 64 15.01 16.16 0.87
CA LEU A 64 14.80 15.67 -0.48
C LEU A 64 16.14 15.34 -1.14
N PRO A 65 16.21 14.28 -1.97
CA PRO A 65 17.38 14.03 -2.79
C PRO A 65 17.57 15.16 -3.80
N VAL A 66 18.83 15.37 -4.22
CA VAL A 66 19.13 16.32 -5.29
C VAL A 66 18.59 15.76 -6.60
N PHE A 67 17.65 16.48 -7.21
CA PHE A 67 17.08 16.07 -8.48
C PHE A 67 17.83 16.67 -9.68
N THR A 68 17.93 15.89 -10.76
CA THR A 68 18.56 16.31 -12.01
C THR A 68 17.53 16.48 -13.12
N GLU A 69 17.84 17.30 -14.12
CA GLU A 69 17.05 17.32 -15.35
C GLU A 69 17.10 15.97 -16.08
N ALA A 70 16.02 15.66 -16.79
CA ALA A 70 15.98 14.48 -17.64
C ALA A 70 17.03 14.58 -18.76
N PRO A 71 17.80 13.52 -19.06
CA PRO A 71 18.79 13.54 -20.12
C PRO A 71 18.16 13.88 -21.49
N PRO A 72 18.96 14.33 -22.47
CA PRO A 72 18.48 14.45 -23.84
C PRO A 72 18.04 13.08 -24.36
N GLY A 73 16.91 13.02 -25.05
CA GLY A 73 16.37 11.78 -25.60
C GLY A 73 14.89 11.86 -25.93
N LYS A 74 14.34 10.75 -26.42
CA LYS A 74 12.91 10.63 -26.70
C LYS A 74 12.11 10.77 -25.41
N LYS A 75 11.23 11.77 -25.37
CA LYS A 75 10.27 11.96 -24.27
C LYS A 75 9.08 11.03 -24.44
N ALA A 76 8.44 10.68 -23.33
CA ALA A 76 7.22 9.91 -23.37
C ALA A 76 6.12 10.69 -24.11
N PRO A 77 5.33 10.03 -24.98
CA PRO A 77 4.21 10.68 -25.68
C PRO A 77 3.10 11.17 -24.73
N THR A 78 2.97 10.54 -23.56
CA THR A 78 2.05 10.95 -22.49
C THR A 78 2.62 10.49 -21.14
N SER A 79 2.31 11.23 -20.08
CA SER A 79 2.49 10.81 -18.68
C SER A 79 1.17 10.66 -17.93
N SER A 80 0.04 10.71 -18.66
CA SER A 80 -1.30 10.63 -18.10
C SER A 80 -1.78 9.18 -18.04
N ILE A 81 -2.02 8.67 -16.84
CA ILE A 81 -2.53 7.32 -16.57
C ILE A 81 -3.35 7.29 -15.28
N PHE A 82 -4.35 6.41 -15.19
CA PHE A 82 -5.22 6.27 -14.01
C PHE A 82 -5.93 7.57 -13.58
N GLY A 83 -6.19 8.47 -14.52
CA GLY A 83 -6.78 9.79 -14.25
C GLY A 83 -5.82 10.82 -13.64
N ALA A 84 -4.54 10.49 -13.46
CA ALA A 84 -3.49 11.40 -13.01
C ALA A 84 -2.44 11.62 -14.10
N ARG A 85 -1.63 12.68 -13.95
CA ARG A 85 -0.49 12.98 -14.81
C ARG A 85 0.77 13.01 -13.98
N VAL A 86 1.62 12.03 -14.19
CA VAL A 86 2.94 11.93 -13.55
C VAL A 86 3.76 13.16 -13.94
N GLY A 87 4.39 13.78 -12.95
CA GLY A 87 5.17 15.00 -13.06
C GLY A 87 4.40 16.31 -12.87
N THR A 88 3.07 16.28 -12.85
CA THR A 88 2.27 17.50 -12.69
C THR A 88 1.14 17.41 -11.68
N THR A 89 0.58 16.21 -11.46
CA THR A 89 -0.50 16.04 -10.49
C THR A 89 0.00 16.31 -9.08
N THR A 90 -0.69 17.17 -8.34
CA THR A 90 -0.39 17.48 -6.95
C THR A 90 -1.01 16.45 -6.00
N PHE A 91 -0.57 16.45 -4.74
CA PHE A 91 -1.18 15.57 -3.73
C PHE A 91 -2.67 15.85 -3.55
N ASP A 92 -3.08 17.12 -3.47
CA ASP A 92 -4.48 17.49 -3.27
C ASP A 92 -5.36 17.08 -4.46
N GLU A 93 -4.84 17.19 -5.70
CA GLU A 93 -5.52 16.68 -6.89
C GLU A 93 -5.71 15.15 -6.84
N ALA A 94 -4.70 14.40 -6.39
CA ALA A 94 -4.82 12.95 -6.22
C ALA A 94 -5.85 12.56 -5.13
N VAL A 95 -5.93 13.34 -4.05
CA VAL A 95 -6.96 13.16 -3.01
C VAL A 95 -8.36 13.40 -3.58
N VAL A 96 -8.55 14.46 -4.38
CA VAL A 96 -9.84 14.74 -5.03
C VAL A 96 -10.19 13.64 -6.03
N LEU A 97 -9.24 13.24 -6.86
CA LEU A 97 -9.40 12.17 -7.86
C LEU A 97 -9.87 10.87 -7.20
N THR A 98 -9.19 10.43 -6.14
CA THR A 98 -9.50 9.18 -5.45
C THR A 98 -10.87 9.23 -4.73
N LYS A 99 -11.25 10.38 -4.18
CA LYS A 99 -12.62 10.59 -3.66
C LYS A 99 -13.69 10.49 -4.75
N GLN A 100 -13.44 11.04 -5.94
CA GLN A 100 -14.36 10.92 -7.09
C GLN A 100 -14.49 9.49 -7.61
N MET A 101 -13.49 8.64 -7.35
CA MET A 101 -13.55 7.20 -7.61
C MET A 101 -14.32 6.43 -6.52
N GLY A 102 -14.71 7.09 -5.42
CA GLY A 102 -15.30 6.42 -4.26
C GLY A 102 -14.30 5.54 -3.50
N ALA A 103 -13.00 5.77 -3.68
CA ALA A 103 -11.95 4.97 -3.06
C ALA A 103 -11.65 5.44 -1.63
N THR A 104 -11.45 4.48 -0.72
CA THR A 104 -10.91 4.76 0.62
C THR A 104 -9.39 4.63 0.55
N CYS A 105 -8.70 5.74 0.83
CA CYS A 105 -7.25 5.81 0.72
C CYS A 105 -6.62 6.35 2.00
N SER A 106 -5.37 5.99 2.24
CA SER A 106 -4.60 6.45 3.39
C SER A 106 -3.13 6.65 3.00
N ASP A 107 -2.44 7.54 3.72
CA ASP A 107 -0.99 7.64 3.58
C ASP A 107 -0.32 6.45 4.28
N ARG A 108 0.40 5.65 3.49
CA ARG A 108 1.18 4.49 3.91
C ARG A 108 2.69 4.81 4.00
N SER A 109 3.04 6.09 4.11
CA SER A 109 4.40 6.53 4.38
C SER A 109 4.89 6.00 5.74
N MET A 110 6.20 5.82 5.87
CA MET A 110 6.80 5.42 7.14
C MET A 110 6.54 6.46 8.23
N ARG A 111 6.53 7.74 7.86
CA ARG A 111 6.21 8.85 8.76
C ARG A 111 4.81 8.70 9.35
N THR A 112 3.77 8.54 8.52
CA THR A 112 2.39 8.34 9.00
C THR A 112 2.23 7.07 9.83
N ALA A 113 2.90 5.99 9.45
CA ALA A 113 2.87 4.74 10.21
C ALA A 113 3.46 4.92 11.62
N MET A 114 4.61 5.59 11.73
CA MET A 114 5.26 5.87 13.01
C MET A 114 4.48 6.87 13.85
N ASP A 115 3.90 7.91 13.25
CA ASP A 115 3.05 8.88 13.97
C ASP A 115 1.79 8.21 14.54
N THR A 116 1.16 7.30 13.79
CA THR A 116 0.04 6.48 14.26
C THR A 116 0.47 5.58 15.42
N MET A 117 1.63 4.92 15.30
CA MET A 117 2.18 4.08 16.36
C MET A 117 2.47 4.88 17.64
N ARG A 118 3.02 6.10 17.51
CA ARG A 118 3.24 6.99 18.64
C ARG A 118 1.96 7.45 19.30
N ALA A 119 0.97 7.86 18.51
CA ALA A 119 -0.32 8.28 19.04
C ALA A 119 -0.99 7.14 19.83
N SER A 120 -0.96 5.92 19.28
CA SER A 120 -1.45 4.71 19.96
C SER A 120 -0.67 4.43 21.25
N LYS A 121 0.66 4.51 21.22
CA LYS A 121 1.49 4.23 22.40
C LYS A 121 1.34 5.30 23.49
N LYS A 122 1.16 6.57 23.12
CA LYS A 122 0.82 7.66 24.06
C LYS A 122 -0.49 7.35 24.78
N LEU A 123 -1.52 6.94 24.05
CA LEU A 123 -2.82 6.58 24.61
C LEU A 123 -2.71 5.35 25.54
N GLU A 124 -1.94 4.33 25.17
CA GLU A 124 -1.68 3.16 26.02
C GLU A 124 -0.99 3.55 27.34
N ILE A 125 0.00 4.44 27.27
CA ILE A 125 0.71 4.97 28.44
C ILE A 125 -0.25 5.75 29.33
N GLU A 126 -1.06 6.64 28.77
CA GLU A 126 -2.06 7.42 29.52
C GLU A 126 -3.08 6.51 30.22
N GLN A 127 -3.56 5.46 29.54
CA GLN A 127 -4.47 4.48 30.13
C GLN A 127 -3.82 3.65 31.23
N ALA A 128 -2.56 3.22 31.05
CA ALA A 128 -1.82 2.48 32.08
C ALA A 128 -1.55 3.34 33.33
N LEU A 129 -1.23 4.63 33.14
CA LEU A 129 -1.11 5.60 34.23
C LEU A 129 -2.43 5.77 34.97
N ALA A 130 -3.54 5.92 34.25
CA ALA A 130 -4.87 6.04 34.84
C ALA A 130 -5.29 4.79 35.62
N GLN A 131 -4.78 3.61 35.25
CA GLN A 131 -5.04 2.33 35.93
C GLN A 131 -4.02 2.02 37.05
N GLY A 132 -3.08 2.93 37.34
CA GLY A 132 -2.05 2.72 38.37
C GLY A 132 -1.05 1.60 38.06
N LYS A 133 -0.94 1.17 36.79
CA LYS A 133 -0.02 0.11 36.37
C LYS A 133 1.38 0.68 36.17
N ALA A 134 2.40 -0.10 36.57
CA ALA A 134 3.79 0.24 36.30
C ALA A 134 4.04 0.21 34.78
N ILE A 135 4.54 1.31 34.23
CA ILE A 135 4.85 1.44 32.81
C ILE A 135 6.30 1.02 32.59
N ASP A 136 6.53 0.13 31.62
CA ASP A 136 7.88 -0.10 31.11
C ASP A 136 8.40 1.18 30.45
N SER A 137 9.13 1.95 31.25
CA SER A 137 9.66 3.25 30.89
C SER A 137 10.76 3.19 29.82
N VAL A 138 11.31 2.01 29.51
CA VAL A 138 12.44 1.89 28.58
C VAL A 138 11.95 1.62 27.16
N THR A 139 11.01 0.70 26.97
CA THR A 139 10.47 0.38 25.63
C THR A 139 9.35 1.32 25.18
N GLY A 140 8.48 1.76 26.10
CA GLY A 140 7.39 2.68 25.77
C GLY A 140 7.86 4.11 25.48
N ALA A 141 8.87 4.58 26.23
CA ALA A 141 9.40 5.92 26.04
C ALA A 141 10.24 6.05 24.76
N SER A 142 10.94 4.99 24.33
CA SER A 142 11.80 5.07 23.14
C SER A 142 10.99 5.34 21.86
N ILE A 143 9.88 4.64 21.63
CA ILE A 143 9.01 4.85 20.45
C ILE A 143 8.39 6.25 20.46
N VAL A 144 7.94 6.71 21.63
CA VAL A 144 7.27 8.01 21.78
C VAL A 144 8.26 9.17 21.64
N GLN A 145 9.51 9.00 22.10
CA GLN A 145 10.50 10.07 22.19
C GLN A 145 11.53 10.08 21.06
N TRP A 146 11.79 8.94 20.41
CA TRP A 146 12.78 8.84 19.34
C TRP A 146 12.11 8.69 17.97
N ARG A 147 12.47 9.59 17.05
CA ARG A 147 12.21 9.42 15.61
C ARG A 147 13.39 8.70 14.98
N SER A 148 13.12 7.69 14.17
CA SER A 148 14.14 7.01 13.39
C SER A 148 14.53 7.86 12.16
N PRO A 149 15.76 7.72 11.62
CA PRO A 149 16.15 8.37 10.38
C PRO A 149 15.24 8.05 9.19
N ARG A 150 14.47 6.96 9.24
CA ARG A 150 13.52 6.60 8.17
C ARG A 150 12.30 7.52 8.11
N GLU A 151 12.07 8.32 9.15
CA GLU A 151 10.94 9.25 9.24
C GLU A 151 11.25 10.65 8.71
N THR A 152 12.54 10.94 8.48
CA THR A 152 12.96 12.19 7.84
C THR A 152 12.58 12.22 6.37
N ASN A 153 12.34 11.06 5.77
CA ASN A 153 11.87 10.96 4.39
C ASN A 153 10.47 11.61 4.24
N PRO A 154 10.35 12.71 3.48
CA PRO A 154 9.09 13.42 3.30
C PRO A 154 8.08 12.72 2.37
N GLN A 155 8.47 11.57 1.82
CA GLN A 155 7.67 10.85 0.83
C GLN A 155 6.28 10.52 1.35
N VAL A 156 5.28 10.84 0.54
CA VAL A 156 3.87 10.50 0.76
C VAL A 156 3.52 9.31 -0.13
N ARG A 157 2.88 8.29 0.46
CA ARG A 157 2.44 7.07 -0.25
C ARG A 157 0.94 6.93 -0.13
N TRP A 158 0.20 7.65 -0.97
CA TRP A 158 -1.25 7.64 -0.97
C TRP A 158 -1.76 6.34 -1.60
N ALA A 159 -2.19 5.40 -0.76
CA ALA A 159 -2.61 4.07 -1.19
C ALA A 159 -4.12 3.89 -1.01
N CYS A 160 -4.77 3.43 -2.07
CA CYS A 160 -6.17 3.05 -2.12
C CYS A 160 -6.24 1.53 -2.27
N ASP A 161 -6.41 0.83 -1.15
CA ASP A 161 -6.46 -0.62 -1.11
C ASP A 161 -7.92 -1.10 -1.29
N GLY A 162 -8.13 -2.21 -1.99
CA GLY A 162 -9.47 -2.82 -2.10
C GLY A 162 -10.42 -2.10 -3.07
N ILE A 163 -9.88 -1.32 -4.01
CA ILE A 163 -10.72 -0.66 -5.01
C ILE A 163 -11.10 -1.64 -6.11
N ASP A 164 -12.25 -1.42 -6.75
CA ASP A 164 -12.58 -2.04 -8.02
C ASP A 164 -11.79 -1.34 -9.14
N ALA A 165 -11.05 -2.11 -9.94
CA ALA A 165 -10.25 -1.57 -11.04
C ALA A 165 -11.11 -0.84 -12.09
N ALA A 166 -12.41 -1.18 -12.20
CA ALA A 166 -13.33 -0.47 -13.08
C ALA A 166 -13.53 1.01 -12.68
N LEU A 167 -13.29 1.37 -11.41
CA LEU A 167 -13.45 2.74 -10.90
C LEU A 167 -12.30 3.67 -11.28
N VAL A 168 -11.19 3.14 -11.80
CA VAL A 168 -10.01 3.93 -12.19
C VAL A 168 -10.26 4.79 -13.44
N LYS A 169 -11.32 4.47 -14.23
CA LYS A 169 -11.89 5.28 -15.33
C LYS A 169 -10.91 5.70 -16.44
N ASP A 170 -9.70 5.15 -16.51
CA ASP A 170 -8.71 5.43 -17.56
C ASP A 170 -8.99 4.64 -18.85
N ARG A 171 -9.52 3.43 -18.72
CA ARG A 171 -10.02 2.59 -19.82
C ARG A 171 -11.04 1.58 -19.28
N PRO A 172 -11.83 0.93 -20.14
CA PRO A 172 -12.60 -0.24 -19.74
C PRO A 172 -11.67 -1.30 -19.15
N ARG A 173 -11.95 -1.69 -17.90
CA ARG A 173 -11.20 -2.70 -17.14
C ARG A 173 -12.17 -3.77 -16.65
N PRO A 174 -11.73 -5.03 -16.53
CA PRO A 174 -12.55 -6.03 -15.87
C PRO A 174 -12.80 -5.64 -14.41
N THR A 175 -14.00 -5.89 -13.92
CA THR A 175 -14.31 -5.83 -12.50
C THR A 175 -13.53 -6.95 -11.80
N VAL A 176 -12.61 -6.56 -10.93
CA VAL A 176 -11.75 -7.49 -10.17
C VAL A 176 -11.76 -7.13 -8.70
N SER A 177 -11.60 -8.13 -7.84
CA SER A 177 -11.56 -7.94 -6.38
C SER A 177 -10.33 -8.64 -5.81
N PRO A 178 -9.37 -7.96 -5.16
CA PRO A 178 -9.17 -6.50 -4.97
C PRO A 178 -8.01 -5.90 -5.82
N ALA A 179 -8.16 -4.64 -6.22
CA ALA A 179 -7.07 -3.84 -6.78
C ALA A 179 -6.49 -2.86 -5.74
N ARG A 180 -5.25 -2.44 -5.97
CA ARG A 180 -4.54 -1.43 -5.20
C ARG A 180 -4.01 -0.35 -6.13
N LEU A 181 -4.51 0.87 -5.95
CA LEU A 181 -3.99 2.06 -6.62
C LEU A 181 -3.07 2.80 -5.66
N LEU A 182 -1.87 3.14 -6.11
CA LEU A 182 -0.85 3.79 -5.29
C LEU A 182 -0.29 5.00 -6.03
N PHE A 183 -0.27 6.13 -5.34
CA PHE A 183 0.41 7.36 -5.76
C PHE A 183 1.57 7.64 -4.82
N ILE A 184 2.74 7.96 -5.37
CA ILE A 184 3.93 8.29 -4.59
C ILE A 184 4.41 9.68 -4.98
N PHE A 185 4.59 10.51 -3.96
CA PHE A 185 5.12 11.87 -4.06
C PHE A 185 6.39 11.95 -3.21
N ASP A 186 7.45 12.58 -3.72
CA ASP A 186 8.68 12.77 -2.93
C ASP A 186 8.42 13.63 -1.69
N SER A 187 7.46 14.56 -1.76
CA SER A 187 6.84 15.24 -0.63
C SER A 187 5.43 15.68 -1.01
N LYS A 188 4.61 16.10 -0.05
CA LYS A 188 3.26 16.62 -0.30
C LYS A 188 3.23 17.81 -1.27
N ASN A 189 4.30 18.60 -1.29
CA ASN A 189 4.41 19.84 -2.08
C ASN A 189 5.03 19.62 -3.47
N LEU A 190 5.52 18.41 -3.75
CA LEU A 190 6.08 18.05 -5.04
C LEU A 190 5.05 17.29 -5.88
N PRO A 191 5.18 17.30 -7.21
CA PRO A 191 4.27 16.57 -8.05
C PRO A 191 4.45 15.06 -7.94
N LEU A 192 3.45 14.35 -8.41
CA LEU A 192 3.39 12.89 -8.49
C LEU A 192 4.62 12.35 -9.23
N ARG A 193 5.42 11.51 -8.56
CA ARG A 193 6.56 10.82 -9.17
C ARG A 193 6.17 9.47 -9.76
N HIS A 194 5.33 8.73 -9.05
CA HIS A 194 4.99 7.36 -9.42
C HIS A 194 3.51 7.11 -9.18
N VAL A 195 2.89 6.41 -10.11
CA VAL A 195 1.56 5.83 -9.94
C VAL A 195 1.55 4.38 -10.40
N SER A 196 0.88 3.53 -9.65
CA SER A 196 0.74 2.12 -10.01
C SER A 196 -0.62 1.57 -9.67
N LEU A 197 -1.10 0.67 -10.52
CA LEU A 197 -2.29 -0.13 -10.29
C LEU A 197 -1.91 -1.60 -10.26
N GLN A 198 -2.15 -2.24 -9.12
CA GLN A 198 -1.93 -3.65 -8.90
C GLN A 198 -3.28 -4.37 -8.79
N ARG A 199 -3.45 -5.50 -9.48
CA ARG A 199 -4.67 -6.31 -9.46
C ARG A 199 -4.30 -7.73 -9.15
N MET A 200 -4.83 -8.25 -8.03
CA MET A 200 -4.63 -9.64 -7.65
C MET A 200 -5.82 -10.47 -8.09
N TRP A 201 -5.58 -11.44 -8.95
CA TRP A 201 -6.58 -12.37 -9.43
C TRP A 201 -6.49 -13.69 -8.65
N PRO A 202 -7.59 -14.23 -8.11
CA PRO A 202 -7.60 -15.57 -7.55
C PRO A 202 -7.20 -16.61 -8.61
N LYS A 203 -6.55 -17.70 -8.19
CA LYS A 203 -6.11 -18.76 -9.13
C LYS A 203 -7.28 -19.35 -9.94
N ALA A 204 -8.48 -19.42 -9.36
CA ALA A 204 -9.70 -19.86 -10.03
C ALA A 204 -10.15 -18.96 -11.20
N GLN A 205 -9.61 -17.74 -11.31
CA GLN A 205 -9.93 -16.75 -12.34
C GLN A 205 -8.71 -16.41 -13.22
N ILE A 206 -7.79 -17.38 -13.39
CA ILE A 206 -6.54 -17.17 -14.14
C ILE A 206 -6.78 -16.73 -15.58
N ASP A 207 -7.82 -17.21 -16.25
CA ASP A 207 -8.14 -16.82 -17.62
C ASP A 207 -8.47 -15.33 -17.72
N GLY A 208 -9.20 -14.80 -16.72
CA GLY A 208 -9.47 -13.37 -16.60
C GLY A 208 -8.20 -12.56 -16.37
N ALA A 209 -7.28 -13.08 -15.55
CA ALA A 209 -5.98 -12.45 -15.31
C ALA A 209 -5.11 -12.37 -16.57
N ILE A 210 -5.09 -13.44 -17.37
CA ILE A 210 -4.36 -13.50 -18.63
C ILE A 210 -4.96 -12.51 -19.65
N ALA A 211 -6.29 -12.45 -19.74
CA ALA A 211 -6.99 -11.50 -20.60
C ALA A 211 -6.74 -10.05 -20.19
N ASP A 212 -6.74 -9.76 -18.88
CA ASP A 212 -6.41 -8.45 -18.34
C ASP A 212 -4.96 -8.05 -18.63
N LEU A 213 -4.00 -8.96 -18.41
CA LEU A 213 -2.60 -8.71 -18.74
C LEU A 213 -2.42 -8.39 -20.24
N ARG A 214 -3.06 -9.18 -21.12
CA ARG A 214 -3.03 -8.95 -22.57
C ARG A 214 -3.61 -7.59 -22.95
N SER A 215 -4.82 -7.29 -22.47
CA SER A 215 -5.47 -5.99 -22.69
C SER A 215 -4.62 -4.83 -22.17
N THR A 216 -3.91 -5.06 -21.06
CA THR A 216 -2.99 -4.08 -20.49
C THR A 216 -1.78 -3.83 -21.37
N PHE A 217 -1.16 -4.87 -21.91
CA PHE A 217 -0.06 -4.73 -22.88
C PHE A 217 -0.53 -4.01 -24.14
N GLU A 218 -1.66 -4.43 -24.74
CA GLU A 218 -2.22 -3.79 -25.93
C GLU A 218 -2.51 -2.30 -25.72
N HIS A 219 -3.06 -1.94 -24.56
CA HIS A 219 -3.30 -0.53 -24.21
C HIS A 219 -2.01 0.28 -24.15
N HIS A 220 -0.98 -0.24 -23.48
CA HIS A 220 0.30 0.46 -23.34
C HIS A 220 1.08 0.51 -24.65
N GLU A 221 1.05 -0.55 -25.46
CA GLU A 221 1.65 -0.56 -26.79
C GLU A 221 0.99 0.48 -27.71
N LYS A 222 -0.33 0.66 -27.60
CA LYS A 222 -1.04 1.72 -28.33
C LYS A 222 -0.61 3.13 -27.91
N LEU A 223 -0.32 3.35 -26.63
CA LEU A 223 0.10 4.66 -26.11
C LEU A 223 1.58 4.97 -26.40
N TYR A 224 2.44 3.98 -26.23
CA TYR A 224 3.90 4.18 -26.17
C TYR A 224 4.65 3.59 -27.37
N GLY A 225 3.99 2.78 -28.20
CA GLY A 225 4.60 1.99 -29.26
C GLY A 225 5.16 0.66 -28.74
N PRO A 226 6.05 -0.02 -29.50
CA PRO A 226 6.68 -1.26 -29.04
C PRO A 226 7.50 -1.06 -27.74
N PRO A 227 7.53 -2.06 -26.84
CA PRO A 227 8.30 -1.98 -25.60
C PRO A 227 9.80 -1.92 -25.88
N THR A 228 10.54 -1.18 -25.04
CA THR A 228 12.00 -1.15 -25.03
C THR A 228 12.57 -2.51 -24.63
N THR A 229 11.94 -3.14 -23.63
CA THR A 229 12.35 -4.44 -23.10
C THR A 229 11.14 -5.34 -22.92
N ALA A 230 11.24 -6.59 -23.35
CA ALA A 230 10.22 -7.61 -23.16
C ALA A 230 10.84 -8.88 -22.57
N THR A 231 10.32 -9.36 -21.45
CA THR A 231 10.75 -10.61 -20.83
C THR A 231 9.55 -11.53 -20.61
N GLY A 232 9.78 -12.83 -20.79
CA GLY A 232 8.73 -13.85 -20.68
C GLY A 232 7.75 -13.85 -21.86
N GLU A 233 7.26 -15.04 -22.17
CA GLU A 233 6.15 -15.22 -23.11
C GLU A 233 4.83 -14.95 -22.41
N LEU A 234 3.89 -14.33 -23.13
CA LEU A 234 2.55 -14.12 -22.61
C LEU A 234 1.86 -15.48 -22.50
N PRO A 235 1.41 -15.91 -21.30
CA PRO A 235 0.72 -17.18 -21.17
C PRO A 235 -0.55 -17.21 -22.00
N THR A 236 -0.84 -18.36 -22.55
CA THR A 236 -2.12 -18.71 -23.16
C THR A 236 -3.04 -19.36 -22.11
N THR A 237 -4.34 -19.39 -22.39
CA THR A 237 -5.38 -19.94 -21.52
C THR A 237 -5.49 -21.46 -21.59
N ASP A 238 -4.60 -22.13 -22.34
CA ASP A 238 -4.60 -23.59 -22.37
C ASP A 238 -4.06 -24.15 -21.04
N PRO A 239 -4.60 -25.29 -20.57
CA PRO A 239 -4.18 -25.87 -19.29
C PRO A 239 -2.68 -26.17 -19.19
N LYS A 240 -2.00 -26.45 -20.31
CA LYS A 240 -0.56 -26.75 -20.31
C LYS A 240 0.27 -25.49 -20.09
N SER A 241 -0.05 -24.38 -20.75
CA SER A 241 0.56 -23.07 -20.52
C SER A 241 0.33 -22.60 -19.09
N ILE A 242 -0.89 -22.74 -18.56
CA ILE A 242 -1.20 -22.37 -17.17
C ILE A 242 -0.41 -23.25 -16.18
N ALA A 243 -0.27 -24.56 -16.45
CA ALA A 243 0.55 -25.45 -15.63
C ALA A 243 2.05 -25.17 -15.75
N ALA A 244 2.51 -24.63 -16.89
CA ALA A 244 3.89 -24.25 -17.14
C ALA A 244 4.28 -22.92 -16.47
N LEU A 245 3.31 -22.09 -16.06
CA LEU A 245 3.56 -20.90 -15.25
C LEU A 245 4.17 -21.31 -13.91
N ARG A 246 5.50 -21.22 -13.82
CA ARG A 246 6.23 -21.45 -12.57
C ARG A 246 5.81 -20.38 -11.55
N SER A 247 5.79 -20.75 -10.27
CA SER A 247 5.63 -19.75 -9.22
C SER A 247 6.74 -18.70 -9.36
N TYR A 248 6.36 -17.43 -9.27
CA TYR A 248 7.22 -16.25 -9.41
C TYR A 248 7.82 -16.04 -10.80
N SER A 249 7.36 -16.75 -11.85
CA SER A 249 7.68 -16.36 -13.22
C SER A 249 7.01 -15.02 -13.56
N ALA A 250 7.80 -14.08 -14.05
CA ALA A 250 7.32 -12.77 -14.47
C ALA A 250 7.27 -12.66 -16.00
N VAL A 251 6.19 -12.09 -16.50
CA VAL A 251 6.09 -11.60 -17.89
C VAL A 251 6.09 -10.09 -17.80
N THR A 252 7.11 -9.43 -18.34
CA THR A 252 7.29 -7.97 -18.19
C THR A 252 7.42 -7.31 -19.55
N ARG A 253 6.82 -6.13 -19.68
CA ARG A 253 7.02 -5.20 -20.79
C ARG A 253 7.39 -3.84 -20.19
N GLU A 254 8.48 -3.27 -20.67
CA GLU A 254 8.97 -1.97 -20.21
C GLU A 254 9.14 -1.00 -21.38
N TRP A 255 8.72 0.25 -21.18
CA TRP A 255 9.00 1.38 -22.05
C TRP A 255 9.85 2.37 -21.27
N VAL A 256 11.03 2.66 -21.80
CA VAL A 256 11.99 3.57 -21.17
C VAL A 256 12.14 4.80 -22.05
N PHE A 257 11.75 5.94 -21.50
CA PHE A 257 11.93 7.26 -22.08
C PHE A 257 12.96 8.05 -21.26
N ALA A 258 13.37 9.20 -21.77
CA ALA A 258 14.33 10.06 -21.08
C ALA A 258 13.77 10.63 -19.76
N ASP A 259 12.46 10.76 -19.64
CA ASP A 259 11.73 11.42 -18.56
C ASP A 259 10.77 10.50 -17.80
N LEU A 260 10.49 9.30 -18.34
CA LEU A 260 9.45 8.41 -17.83
C LEU A 260 9.86 6.96 -18.03
N LYS A 261 9.54 6.12 -17.05
CA LYS A 261 9.55 4.67 -17.18
C LYS A 261 8.12 4.16 -17.02
N VAL A 262 7.76 3.23 -17.88
CA VAL A 262 6.48 2.53 -17.82
C VAL A 262 6.76 1.04 -17.79
N ARG A 263 6.13 0.33 -16.85
CA ARG A 263 6.28 -1.12 -16.69
C ARG A 263 4.91 -1.75 -16.54
N VAL A 264 4.69 -2.82 -17.31
CA VAL A 264 3.58 -3.73 -17.09
C VAL A 264 4.13 -5.12 -16.79
N GLN A 265 3.63 -5.74 -15.74
CA GLN A 265 4.08 -7.04 -15.28
C GLN A 265 2.91 -7.97 -14.93
N GLY A 266 2.98 -9.21 -15.42
CA GLY A 266 2.22 -10.34 -14.90
C GLY A 266 3.11 -11.21 -14.03
N LEU A 267 2.69 -11.53 -12.80
CA LEU A 267 3.43 -12.36 -11.87
C LEU A 267 2.54 -13.45 -11.28
N ASN A 268 2.92 -14.71 -11.49
CA ASN A 268 2.21 -15.86 -10.95
C ASN A 268 2.64 -16.11 -9.49
N PHE A 269 1.71 -16.03 -8.56
CA PHE A 269 1.90 -16.40 -7.16
C PHE A 269 1.22 -17.75 -6.86
N PRO A 270 1.60 -18.44 -5.77
CA PRO A 270 0.93 -19.69 -5.38
C PRO A 270 -0.60 -19.57 -5.27
N ASN A 271 -1.09 -18.42 -4.78
CA ASN A 271 -2.51 -18.21 -4.47
C ASN A 271 -3.23 -17.32 -5.50
N GLY A 272 -2.57 -16.90 -6.58
CA GLY A 272 -3.17 -15.97 -7.52
C GLY A 272 -2.23 -15.47 -8.60
N PHE A 273 -2.72 -14.60 -9.46
CA PHE A 273 -1.96 -13.98 -10.52
C PHE A 273 -2.06 -12.46 -10.37
N ASN A 274 -0.91 -11.81 -10.25
CA ASN A 274 -0.83 -10.37 -10.13
C ASN A 274 -0.65 -9.75 -11.51
N VAL A 275 -1.48 -8.76 -11.84
CA VAL A 275 -1.28 -7.87 -12.98
C VAL A 275 -0.97 -6.48 -12.43
N GLN A 276 0.21 -5.95 -12.77
CA GLN A 276 0.73 -4.70 -12.24
C GLN A 276 1.11 -3.76 -13.38
N GLU A 277 0.64 -2.53 -13.29
CA GLU A 277 1.01 -1.41 -14.16
C GLU A 277 1.68 -0.34 -13.30
N GLU A 278 2.82 0.17 -13.76
CA GLU A 278 3.59 1.21 -13.09
C GLU A 278 4.01 2.28 -14.10
N VAL A 279 3.86 3.54 -13.72
CA VAL A 279 4.39 4.68 -14.45
C VAL A 279 5.11 5.57 -13.45
N ASP A 280 6.41 5.76 -13.68
CA ASP A 280 7.28 6.48 -12.76
C ASP A 280 8.27 7.39 -13.47
N VAL A 281 8.66 8.48 -12.81
CA VAL A 281 9.86 9.24 -13.16
C VAL A 281 11.03 8.61 -12.41
N PRO A 282 12.02 8.04 -13.11
CA PRO A 282 13.16 7.40 -12.47
C PRO A 282 13.93 8.36 -11.56
N MET A 283 14.41 7.86 -10.44
CA MET A 283 15.35 8.60 -9.60
C MET A 283 16.72 8.71 -10.28
N PRO A 284 17.45 9.84 -10.17
CA PRO A 284 17.13 11.07 -9.43
C PRO A 284 16.49 12.17 -10.31
N LEU A 285 15.77 11.82 -11.38
CA LEU A 285 15.24 12.83 -12.28
C LEU A 285 14.15 13.67 -11.60
N ARG A 286 14.09 14.95 -11.94
CA ARG A 286 12.99 15.85 -11.56
C ARG A 286 11.69 15.36 -12.16
N ALA A 287 10.66 15.17 -11.33
CA ALA A 287 9.34 14.78 -11.81
C ALA A 287 8.67 15.90 -12.61
N ASP A 288 8.98 17.16 -12.31
CA ASP A 288 8.35 18.35 -12.93
C ASP A 288 9.02 18.82 -14.22
N ALA A 289 9.82 18.00 -14.88
CA ALA A 289 10.58 18.38 -16.07
C ALA A 289 9.71 18.43 -17.36
N PRO A 290 9.93 19.40 -18.27
CA PRO A 290 10.72 20.61 -18.05
C PRO A 290 10.03 21.48 -16.99
N ALA A 291 10.83 22.07 -16.09
CA ALA A 291 10.33 22.88 -14.99
C ALA A 291 9.25 23.85 -15.50
N ARG A 292 8.09 23.88 -14.83
CA ARG A 292 7.16 25.01 -15.03
C ARG A 292 8.00 26.27 -14.85
N PRO A 293 7.98 27.24 -15.79
CA PRO A 293 8.70 28.49 -15.59
C PRO A 293 8.29 29.00 -14.22
N ALA A 294 9.28 29.28 -13.36
CA ALA A 294 9.03 29.68 -11.99
C ALA A 294 7.94 30.75 -12.04
N THR A 295 6.78 30.48 -11.44
CA THR A 295 5.78 31.51 -11.23
C THR A 295 6.51 32.56 -10.43
N THR A 296 6.94 33.65 -11.09
CA THR A 296 7.56 34.80 -10.44
C THR A 296 6.65 35.12 -9.28
N ALA A 297 7.17 34.93 -8.05
CA ALA A 297 6.45 35.26 -6.85
C ALA A 297 5.86 36.65 -7.08
N ALA A 298 4.53 36.71 -7.14
CA ALA A 298 3.83 37.96 -7.29
C ALA A 298 4.38 38.86 -6.19
N THR A 299 5.12 39.88 -6.58
CA THR A 299 5.55 40.94 -5.70
C THR A 299 4.26 41.51 -5.16
N ALA A 300 3.93 41.14 -3.92
CA ALA A 300 2.77 41.67 -3.25
C ALA A 300 2.93 43.20 -3.18
N PRO A 301 1.89 43.99 -3.50
CA PRO A 301 1.90 45.42 -3.24
C PRO A 301 1.95 45.71 -1.74
#